data_AF-U5CND5-F1
#
_entry.id   AF-U5CND5-F1
#
_cell.length_a   1.000
_cell.length_b   1.000
_cell.length_c   1.000
_cell.angle_alpha   90.00
_cell.angle_beta   90.00
_cell.angle_gamma   90.00
#
_symmetry.space_group_name_H-M   'P 1'
#
loop_
_entity.id
_entity.type
_entity.pdbx_description
1 polymer ?
#
loop_
_entity_poly.entity_id
_entity_poly.type
_entity_poly.pdbx_seq_one_letter_code
_entity_poly.pdbx_strand_id
1 'polypeptide(L)'
;MKENIVHDLSNIENILDVLPDLADEKIFALLVILTTDEKVILRPIGGEYGSEIIDAVKEAAEKYPGCKMRLFEENYDNWDRYFKHVISKEQVI
;
A
#
# COMPACT_ATOMS: atom_id res chain seq x y z
N MET A 1 19.05 -6.36 9.92
CA MET A 1 18.45 -5.31 9.07
C MET A 1 17.88 -6.02 7.86
N LYS A 2 16.55 -6.11 7.74
CA LYS A 2 15.92 -6.52 6.49
C LYS A 2 15.90 -5.28 5.59
N GLU A 3 16.32 -5.45 4.35
CA GLU A 3 16.27 -4.37 3.36
C GLU A 3 14.81 -4.02 3.10
N ASN A 4 14.44 -2.75 3.34
CA ASN A 4 13.13 -2.22 2.97
C ASN A 4 13.07 -2.17 1.44
N ILE A 5 12.36 -3.13 0.85
CA ILE A 5 12.11 -3.19 -0.58
C ILE A 5 11.18 -2.02 -0.91
N VAL A 6 11.67 -1.07 -1.70
CA VAL A 6 10.91 0.07 -2.17
C VAL A 6 10.91 0.04 -3.69
N HIS A 7 9.73 -0.05 -4.29
CA HIS A 7 9.56 -0.23 -5.73
C HIS A 7 9.39 1.12 -6.44
N ASP A 8 10.32 1.42 -7.35
CA ASP A 8 10.29 2.58 -8.26
C ASP A 8 9.30 2.32 -9.40
N LEU A 9 8.24 3.12 -9.51
CA LEU A 9 7.18 2.93 -10.51
C LEU A 9 7.45 3.59 -11.86
N SER A 10 8.69 4.03 -12.13
CA SER A 10 9.10 4.42 -13.48
C SER A 10 9.11 3.24 -14.47
N ASN A 11 8.94 2.01 -13.98
CA ASN A 11 8.84 0.80 -14.79
C ASN A 11 7.56 0.02 -14.43
N ILE A 12 6.64 -0.16 -15.38
CA ILE A 12 5.34 -0.84 -15.18
C ILE A 12 5.49 -2.26 -14.63
N GLU A 13 6.61 -2.93 -14.91
CA GLU A 13 6.93 -4.27 -14.39
C GLU A 13 7.06 -4.27 -12.86
N ASN A 14 7.56 -3.20 -12.23
CA ASN A 14 7.66 -3.10 -10.76
C ASN A 14 6.31 -2.90 -10.05
N ILE A 15 5.29 -2.37 -10.75
CA ILE A 15 3.92 -2.26 -10.21
C ILE A 15 3.30 -3.66 -10.10
N LEU A 16 3.56 -4.52 -11.09
CA LEU A 16 3.00 -5.88 -11.14
C LEU A 16 3.53 -6.79 -10.03
N ASP A 17 4.66 -6.46 -9.41
CA ASP A 17 5.21 -7.24 -8.30
C ASP A 17 4.55 -6.89 -6.96
N VAL A 18 4.10 -5.64 -6.77
CA VAL A 18 3.47 -5.18 -5.51
C VAL A 18 1.96 -5.45 -5.49
N LEU A 19 1.31 -5.44 -6.66
CA LEU A 19 -0.14 -5.64 -6.75
C LEU A 19 -0.62 -6.99 -6.21
N PRO A 20 0.06 -8.13 -6.43
CA PRO A 20 -0.30 -9.40 -5.82
C PRO A 20 -0.24 -9.36 -4.30
N ASP A 21 0.71 -8.63 -3.71
CA ASP A 21 0.86 -8.56 -2.27
C ASP A 21 -0.29 -7.80 -1.61
N LEU A 22 -0.91 -6.86 -2.31
CA LEU A 22 -2.13 -6.18 -1.83
C LEU A 22 -3.33 -7.13 -1.70
N ALA A 23 -3.26 -8.35 -2.26
CA ALA A 23 -4.28 -9.37 -2.10
C ALA A 23 -4.07 -10.25 -0.85
N ASP A 24 -2.96 -10.09 -0.11
CA ASP A 24 -2.77 -10.74 1.18
C ASP A 24 -3.65 -10.06 2.24
N GLU A 25 -4.52 -10.85 2.90
CA GLU A 25 -5.43 -10.41 3.97
C GLU A 25 -4.72 -9.71 5.15
N LYS A 26 -3.41 -9.89 5.29
CA LYS A 26 -2.61 -9.23 6.32
C LYS A 26 -2.20 -7.82 5.93
N ILE A 27 -2.36 -7.43 4.66
CA ILE A 27 -2.14 -6.07 4.17
C ILE A 27 -3.44 -5.29 4.31
N PHE A 28 -3.45 -4.35 5.24
CA PHE A 28 -4.64 -3.58 5.59
C PHE A 28 -4.55 -2.12 5.14
N ALA A 29 -3.41 -1.67 4.62
CA ALA A 29 -3.28 -0.33 4.05
C ALA A 29 -2.22 -0.23 2.95
N LEU A 30 -2.32 0.82 2.15
CA LEU A 30 -1.39 1.19 1.10
C LEU A 30 -1.03 2.67 1.23
N LEU A 31 0.26 2.95 1.44
CA LEU A 31 0.80 4.30 1.38
C LEU A 31 1.31 4.58 -0.04
N VAL A 32 0.68 5.53 -0.71
CA VAL A 32 1.10 6.04 -2.01
C VAL A 32 1.93 7.29 -1.80
N ILE A 33 3.15 7.30 -2.34
CA ILE A 33 4.10 8.40 -2.19
C ILE A 33 4.38 8.96 -3.59
N LEU A 34 4.19 10.26 -3.78
CA LEU A 34 4.57 11.00 -4.98
C LEU A 34 5.82 11.82 -4.66
N THR A 35 6.94 11.44 -5.26
CA THR A 35 8.22 12.12 -5.10
C THR A 35 8.27 13.44 -5.89
N THR A 36 9.27 14.27 -5.61
CA THR A 36 9.44 15.59 -6.28
C THR A 36 9.88 15.47 -7.74
N ASP A 37 10.41 14.32 -8.15
CA ASP A 37 10.69 13.95 -9.54
C ASP A 37 9.50 13.23 -10.21
N GLU A 38 8.29 13.38 -9.66
CA GLU A 38 7.02 12.85 -10.18
C GLU A 38 6.98 11.31 -10.28
N LYS A 39 7.82 10.60 -9.52
CA LYS A 39 7.70 9.16 -9.37
C LYS A 39 6.66 8.83 -8.32
N VAL A 40 5.81 7.85 -8.63
CA VAL A 40 4.93 7.25 -7.64
C VAL A 40 5.68 6.08 -7.01
N ILE A 41 5.50 5.85 -5.72
CA ILE A 41 6.00 4.69 -4.97
C ILE A 41 4.82 4.12 -4.19
N LEU A 42 4.64 2.81 -4.24
CA LEU A 42 3.62 2.09 -3.48
C LEU A 42 4.27 1.35 -2.32
N ARG A 43 3.75 1.56 -1.11
CA ARG A 43 4.22 0.90 0.10
C ARG A 43 3.04 0.21 0.79
N PRO A 44 2.86 -1.11 0.61
CA PRO A 44 1.89 -1.89 1.38
C PRO A 44 2.18 -1.81 2.89
N ILE A 45 1.16 -1.93 3.73
CA ILE A 45 1.28 -1.92 5.19
C ILE A 45 0.52 -3.12 5.75
N GLY A 46 1.20 -3.85 6.63
CA GLY A 46 0.78 -5.13 7.17
C GLY A 46 1.64 -6.30 6.68
N GLY A 47 1.29 -7.54 7.03
CA GLY A 47 2.02 -8.73 6.56
C GLY A 47 3.54 -8.67 6.80
N GLU A 48 4.32 -9.03 5.78
CA GLU A 48 5.79 -8.97 5.83
C GLU A 48 6.37 -7.56 5.79
N TYR A 49 5.54 -6.60 5.39
CA TYR A 49 5.85 -5.19 5.23
C TYR A 49 5.79 -4.40 6.54
N GLY A 50 5.26 -5.00 7.62
CA GLY A 50 5.12 -4.37 8.94
C GLY A 50 3.88 -3.47 9.03
N SER A 51 3.34 -3.35 10.25
CA SER A 51 2.03 -2.74 10.51
C SER A 51 2.09 -1.28 11.00
N GLU A 52 3.29 -0.72 11.17
CA GLU A 52 3.48 0.60 11.78
C GLU A 52 3.37 1.72 10.73
N ILE A 53 2.17 2.26 10.54
CA ILE A 53 1.90 3.33 9.56
C ILE A 53 2.80 4.55 9.79
N ILE A 54 2.96 4.97 11.05
CA ILE A 54 3.75 6.15 11.41
C ILE A 54 5.21 5.97 10.98
N ASP A 55 5.76 4.78 11.17
CA ASP A 55 7.15 4.51 10.81
C ASP A 55 7.31 4.43 9.29
N ALA A 56 6.37 3.83 8.57
CA ALA A 56 6.36 3.86 7.10
C ALA A 56 6.31 5.30 6.55
N VAL A 57 5.53 6.19 7.16
CA VAL A 57 5.48 7.61 6.78
C VAL A 57 6.81 8.32 7.06
N LYS A 58 7.44 8.07 8.22
CA LYS A 58 8.75 8.66 8.55
C LYS A 58 9.83 8.17 7.58
N GLU A 59 9.89 6.88 7.32
CA GLU A 59 10.83 6.29 6.35
C GLU A 59 10.66 6.93 4.97
N ALA A 60 9.42 7.12 4.51
CA ALA A 60 9.15 7.77 3.24
C ALA A 60 9.57 9.26 3.23
N ALA A 61 9.32 9.99 4.32
CA ALA A 61 9.71 11.40 4.44
C ALA A 61 11.24 11.58 4.46
N GLU A 62 11.95 10.67 5.11
CA GLU A 62 13.42 10.65 5.17
C GLU A 62 14.02 10.26 3.82
N LYS A 63 13.50 9.20 3.20
CA LYS A 63 14.03 8.66 1.95
C LYS A 63 13.70 9.53 0.73
N TYR A 64 12.55 10.21 0.75
CA TYR A 64 12.06 11.07 -0.34
C TYR A 64 11.73 12.48 0.16
N PRO A 65 12.73 13.33 0.40
CA PRO A 65 12.50 14.69 0.90
C PRO A 65 11.58 15.51 -0.02
N GLY A 66 10.52 16.09 0.57
CA GLY A 66 9.54 16.91 -0.15
C GLY A 66 8.46 16.12 -0.89
N CYS A 67 8.40 14.79 -0.73
CA CYS A 67 7.32 13.99 -1.30
C CYS A 67 5.94 14.33 -0.72
N LYS A 68 4.90 14.01 -1.48
CA LYS A 68 3.51 14.03 -1.04
C LYS A 68 3.06 12.59 -0.80
N MET A 69 2.19 12.39 0.18
CA MET A 69 1.73 11.03 0.54
C MET A 69 0.22 10.97 0.62
N ARG A 70 -0.35 9.81 0.30
CA ARG A 70 -1.76 9.46 0.50
C ARG A 70 -1.85 8.05 1.05
N LEU A 71 -2.58 7.89 2.16
CA LEU A 71 -2.86 6.61 2.76
C LEU A 71 -4.24 6.11 2.30
N PHE A 72 -4.30 4.85 1.89
CA PHE A 72 -5.53 4.10 1.70
C PHE A 72 -5.56 2.99 2.75
N GLU A 73 -6.50 3.05 3.67
CA GLU A 73 -6.69 2.01 4.68
C GLU A 73 -7.95 1.21 4.32
N GLU A 74 -7.93 -0.08 4.62
CA GLU A 74 -9.09 -0.93 4.48
C GLU A 74 -10.22 -0.40 5.37
N ASN A 75 -11.39 -0.18 4.78
CA ASN A 75 -12.55 0.23 5.53
C ASN A 75 -13.43 -0.99 5.79
N TYR A 76 -13.57 -1.35 7.06
CA TYR A 76 -14.42 -2.46 7.51
C TYR A 76 -15.90 -2.32 7.08
N ASP A 77 -16.36 -1.11 6.73
CA ASP A 77 -17.72 -0.86 6.21
C ASP A 77 -17.89 -1.18 4.72
N ASN A 78 -16.80 -1.47 3.99
CA ASN A 78 -16.86 -1.75 2.55
C ASN A 78 -17.76 -2.94 2.22
N TRP A 79 -17.78 -3.96 3.09
CA TRP A 79 -18.67 -5.12 2.94
C TRP A 79 -20.13 -4.70 2.81
N ASP A 80 -20.66 -4.03 3.83
CA ASP A 80 -22.07 -3.68 3.89
C ASP A 80 -22.44 -2.65 2.81
N ARG A 81 -21.50 -1.75 2.47
CA ARG A 81 -21.75 -0.66 1.55
C ARG A 81 -21.65 -1.04 0.07
N TYR A 82 -20.75 -1.94 -0.31
CA TYR A 82 -20.41 -2.17 -1.71
C TYR A 82 -20.53 -3.63 -2.16
N PHE A 83 -20.31 -4.59 -1.28
CA PHE A 83 -20.22 -6.01 -1.67
C PHE A 83 -21.45 -6.83 -1.30
N LYS A 84 -22.13 -6.45 -0.22
CA LYS A 84 -23.32 -7.12 0.28
C LYS A 84 -24.37 -7.24 -0.82
N HIS A 85 -24.84 -8.47 -1.05
CA HIS A 85 -25.80 -8.85 -2.09
C HIS A 85 -25.28 -8.90 -3.53
N VAL A 86 -24.00 -8.58 -3.78
CA VAL A 86 -23.36 -8.68 -5.10
C VAL A 86 -22.49 -9.93 -5.19
N ILE A 87 -21.67 -10.19 -4.18
CA ILE A 87 -20.79 -11.37 -4.08
C ILE A 87 -20.85 -11.98 -2.68
N SER A 88 -20.33 -13.20 -2.52
CA SER A 88 -20.23 -13.82 -1.20
C SER A 88 -19.11 -13.18 -0.37
N LYS A 89 -19.19 -13.30 0.96
CA LYS A 89 -18.20 -12.70 1.85
C LYS A 89 -16.81 -13.32 1.67
N GLU A 90 -16.76 -14.59 1.28
CA GLU A 90 -15.54 -15.35 1.01
C GLU A 90 -14.82 -14.90 -0.27
N GLN A 91 -15.46 -14.09 -1.11
CA GLN A 91 -14.87 -13.53 -2.33
C GLN A 91 -14.30 -12.11 -2.13
N VAL A 92 -14.43 -11.56 -0.91
CA VAL A 92 -13.90 -10.25 -0.55
C VAL A 92 -12.60 -10.46 0.20
N ILE A 93 -11.56 -9.75 -0.24
CA ILE A 93 -10.28 -9.61 0.46
C ILE A 93 -10.40 -8.38 1.35
#